data_AF-A0A3B9NLK3-F1
#
_entry.id   AF-A0A3B9NLK3-F1
#
_cell.length_a   1.000
_cell.length_b   1.000
_cell.length_c   1.000
_cell.angle_alpha   90.00
_cell.angle_beta   90.00
_cell.angle_gamma   90.00
#
_symmetry.space_group_name_H-M   'P 1'
#
loop_
_entity.id
_entity.type
_entity.pdbx_description
1 polymer ?
#
loop_
_entity_poly.entity_id
_entity_poly.type
_entity_poly.pdbx_seq_one_letter_code
_entity_poly.pdbx_strand_id
1 'polypeptide(L)'
;LSLPEIPNEINQEAETVNFVLIDDRVIGIITLADSIREGSAQAIEELKKMGIKSFLLTGDNDRIAAAVAGKLGMDGYLANVLPHNKQEKVKEFQAKGEIVAMTGDGVNDAPALAQADVGIAVGSGTDVAAETADIILVDSDPRDVVKLIDFGKLTYKKMVQNLIWAVGYNVVAIPLAAGVLYPNFVLSPAMGAVLMSVSTIVVAINASFLKIKK
;
A
#
# COMPACT_ATOMS: atom_id res chain seq x y z
N LEU A 1 20.83 10.05 43.91
CA LEU A 1 21.53 9.50 42.74
C LEU A 1 21.70 10.62 41.72
N SER A 2 22.92 11.13 41.54
CA SER A 2 23.23 12.04 40.43
C SER A 2 23.25 11.22 39.14
N LEU A 3 22.39 11.54 38.18
CA LEU A 3 22.41 10.91 36.86
C LEU A 3 23.74 11.25 36.18
N PRO A 4 24.52 10.25 35.72
CA PRO A 4 25.77 10.51 35.01
C PRO A 4 25.51 11.18 33.67
N GLU A 5 26.50 11.91 33.17
CA GLU A 5 26.45 12.53 31.85
C GLU A 5 26.32 11.45 30.77
N ILE A 6 25.35 11.62 29.88
CA ILE A 6 25.13 10.74 28.74
C ILE A 6 26.13 11.18 27.64
N PRO A 7 26.96 10.28 27.10
CA PRO A 7 27.87 10.60 26.01
C PRO A 7 27.18 11.29 24.83
N ASN A 8 27.85 12.28 24.23
CA ASN A 8 27.34 13.01 23.06
C ASN A 8 27.13 12.12 21.81
N GLU A 9 27.75 10.95 21.79
CA GLU A 9 27.61 9.93 20.74
C GLU A 9 26.23 9.26 20.77
N ILE A 10 25.56 9.25 21.93
CA ILE A 10 24.24 8.67 22.09
C ILE A 10 23.21 9.68 21.63
N ASN A 11 22.51 9.35 20.56
CA ASN A 11 21.42 10.19 20.08
C ASN A 11 20.17 9.96 20.95
N GLN A 12 20.05 10.76 22.02
CA GLN A 12 18.88 10.76 22.90
C GLN A 12 17.57 11.11 22.19
N GLU A 13 17.60 11.56 20.94
CA GLU A 13 16.41 11.86 20.14
C GLU A 13 15.83 10.61 19.45
N ALA A 14 16.64 9.56 19.29
CA ALA A 14 16.25 8.33 18.60
C ALA A 14 16.39 7.08 19.47
N GLU A 15 17.16 7.15 20.55
CA GLU A 15 17.48 6.01 21.40
C GLU A 15 16.92 6.17 22.81
N THR A 16 16.31 5.11 23.33
CA THR A 16 15.92 4.99 24.74
C THR A 16 17.14 4.63 25.57
N VAL A 17 17.57 5.57 26.43
CA VAL A 17 18.74 5.42 27.29
C VAL A 17 18.36 4.75 28.61
N ASN A 18 18.98 3.62 28.92
CA ASN A 18 18.80 2.88 30.16
C ASN A 18 20.09 2.88 30.97
N PHE A 19 20.03 3.27 32.24
CA PHE A 19 21.17 3.20 33.15
C PHE A 19 21.20 1.85 33.85
N VAL A 20 22.37 1.22 33.89
CA VAL A 20 22.58 -0.03 34.64
C VAL A 20 23.21 0.30 35.98
N LEU A 21 22.58 -0.12 37.07
CA LEU A 21 23.06 0.09 38.44
C LEU A 21 23.41 -1.25 39.10
N ILE A 22 24.52 -1.27 39.83
CA ILE A 22 24.88 -2.31 40.79
C ILE A 22 25.21 -1.62 42.11
N ASP A 23 24.59 -2.06 43.22
CA ASP A 23 24.78 -1.49 44.56
C ASP A 23 24.66 0.05 44.61
N ASP A 24 23.59 0.59 44.00
CA ASP A 24 23.31 2.02 43.88
C ASP A 24 24.40 2.84 43.15
N ARG A 25 25.29 2.18 42.40
CA ARG A 25 26.27 2.83 41.52
C ARG A 25 25.93 2.55 40.06
N VAL A 26 25.87 3.60 39.26
CA VAL A 26 25.72 3.47 37.80
C VAL A 26 27.03 2.91 37.24
N ILE A 27 26.96 1.73 36.62
CA ILE A 27 28.11 1.02 36.05
C ILE A 27 28.17 1.12 34.53
N GLY A 28 27.08 1.56 33.88
CA GLY A 28 27.04 1.67 32.42
C GLY A 28 25.68 2.15 31.90
N ILE A 29 25.62 2.28 30.57
CA ILE A 29 24.45 2.73 29.81
C ILE A 29 24.17 1.66 28.74
N ILE A 30 22.90 1.31 28.57
CA ILE A 30 22.41 0.50 27.45
C ILE A 30 21.39 1.35 26.69
N THR A 31 21.56 1.46 25.37
CA THR A 31 20.61 2.17 24.51
C THR A 31 19.81 1.21 23.65
N LEU A 32 18.54 1.53 23.43
CA LEU A 32 17.60 0.75 22.63
C LEU A 32 16.92 1.68 21.64
N ALA A 33 16.91 1.32 20.36
CA ALA A 33 16.21 2.09 19.33
C ALA A 33 15.55 1.15 18.34
N ASP A 34 14.34 1.53 17.89
CA ASP A 34 13.69 0.83 16.79
C ASP A 34 14.41 1.18 15.48
N SER A 35 14.85 0.14 14.79
CA SER A 35 15.51 0.29 13.51
C SER A 35 14.47 0.46 12.40
N ILE A 36 14.71 1.45 11.55
CA ILE A 36 13.95 1.61 10.32
C ILE A 36 14.30 0.43 9.40
N ARG A 37 13.29 -0.29 8.90
CA ARG A 37 13.49 -1.42 7.99
C ARG A 37 14.26 -0.99 6.74
N GLU A 38 15.18 -1.84 6.29
CA GLU A 38 15.85 -1.65 5.00
C GLU A 38 14.83 -1.51 3.87
N GLY A 39 15.11 -0.65 2.90
CA GLY A 39 14.19 -0.38 1.79
C GLY A 39 13.06 0.61 2.11
N SER A 40 12.80 0.97 3.38
CA SER A 40 11.76 1.95 3.74
C SER A 40 11.95 3.29 3.03
N ALA A 41 13.17 3.84 3.06
CA ALA A 41 13.47 5.12 2.41
C ALA A 41 13.24 5.07 0.89
N GLN A 42 13.65 3.97 0.25
CA GLN A 42 13.41 3.75 -1.17
C GLN A 42 11.90 3.66 -1.48
N ALA A 43 11.14 2.94 -0.66
CA ALA A 43 9.70 2.80 -0.83
C ALA A 43 8.99 4.15 -0.73
N ILE A 44 9.32 4.97 0.28
CA ILE A 44 8.76 6.32 0.43
C ILE A 44 9.12 7.22 -0.75
N GLU A 45 10.37 7.16 -1.23
CA GLU A 45 10.81 7.92 -2.40
C GLU A 45 10.03 7.52 -3.68
N GLU A 46 9.81 6.22 -3.89
CA GLU A 46 9.06 5.72 -5.03
C GLU A 46 7.57 6.08 -4.95
N LEU A 47 6.95 5.98 -3.76
CA LEU A 47 5.58 6.46 -3.53
C LEU A 47 5.45 7.94 -3.86
N LYS A 48 6.42 8.75 -3.44
CA LYS A 48 6.46 10.17 -3.77
C LYS A 48 6.59 10.43 -5.28
N LYS A 49 7.42 9.66 -5.98
CA LYS A 49 7.51 9.70 -7.46
C LYS A 49 6.20 9.30 -8.15
N MET A 50 5.40 8.45 -7.51
CA MET A 50 4.05 8.12 -7.98
C MET A 50 3.00 9.18 -7.68
N GLY A 51 3.35 10.26 -6.97
CA GLY A 51 2.42 11.28 -6.50
C GLY A 51 1.56 10.84 -5.32
N ILE A 52 1.98 9.80 -4.59
CA ILE A 52 1.27 9.27 -3.42
C ILE A 52 1.91 9.89 -2.18
N LYS A 53 1.08 10.53 -1.35
CA LYS A 53 1.53 11.11 -0.07
C LYS A 53 1.71 10.01 0.97
N SER A 54 2.74 10.13 1.78
CA SER A 54 3.06 9.20 2.85
C SER A 54 2.99 9.89 4.20
N PHE A 55 2.27 9.28 5.15
CA PHE A 55 2.14 9.78 6.52
C PHE A 55 2.50 8.68 7.51
N LEU A 56 3.27 9.03 8.54
CA LEU A 56 3.57 8.13 9.67
C LEU A 56 2.49 8.27 10.75
N LEU A 57 1.89 7.17 11.20
CA LEU A 57 0.98 7.15 12.35
C LEU A 57 1.58 6.25 13.42
N THR A 58 2.06 6.85 14.52
CA THR A 58 2.71 6.11 15.61
C THR A 58 2.13 6.48 16.99
N GLY A 59 2.20 5.50 17.90
CA GLY A 59 1.96 5.72 19.34
C GLY A 59 3.15 6.37 20.05
N ASP A 60 4.32 6.44 19.39
CA ASP A 60 5.52 7.06 19.96
C ASP A 60 5.37 8.56 20.14
N ASN A 61 6.30 9.13 20.91
CA ASN A 61 6.33 10.56 21.14
C ASN A 61 6.67 11.36 19.87
N ASP A 62 6.36 12.65 19.92
CA ASP A 62 6.47 13.59 18.81
C ASP A 62 7.90 13.69 18.25
N ARG A 63 8.90 13.63 19.13
CA ARG A 63 10.32 13.72 18.76
C ARG A 63 10.75 12.53 17.90
N ILE A 64 10.41 11.31 18.31
CA ILE A 64 10.76 10.09 17.57
C ILE A 64 10.02 10.08 16.23
N ALA A 65 8.72 10.39 16.23
CA ALA A 65 7.93 10.43 15.01
C ALA A 65 8.47 11.45 13.99
N ALA A 66 8.86 12.64 14.46
CA ALA A 66 9.47 13.69 13.64
C ALA A 66 10.81 13.23 13.05
N ALA A 67 11.66 12.62 13.87
CA ALA A 67 12.97 12.13 13.44
C ALA A 67 12.84 11.05 12.35
N VAL A 68 11.94 10.08 12.53
CA VAL A 68 11.70 9.01 11.55
C VAL A 68 11.10 9.57 10.26
N ALA A 69 10.05 10.38 10.36
CA ALA A 69 9.40 10.97 9.20
C ALA A 69 10.34 11.88 8.40
N GLY A 70 11.16 12.67 9.09
CA GLY A 70 12.19 13.52 8.47
C GLY A 70 13.28 12.71 7.78
N LYS A 71 13.79 11.65 8.43
CA LYS A 71 14.81 10.76 7.87
C LYS A 71 14.33 10.02 6.63
N LEU A 72 13.04 9.67 6.58
CA LEU A 72 12.41 8.99 5.45
C LEU A 72 11.88 9.94 4.36
N GLY A 73 11.80 11.25 4.64
CA GLY A 73 11.28 12.24 3.70
C GLY A 73 9.77 12.14 3.47
N MET A 74 9.02 11.71 4.49
CA MET A 74 7.56 11.58 4.46
C MET A 74 6.86 12.96 4.43
N ASP A 75 5.60 12.99 3.99
CA ASP A 75 4.82 14.24 3.85
C ASP A 75 4.25 14.75 5.19
N GLY A 76 4.20 13.87 6.20
CA GLY A 76 3.84 14.25 7.56
C GLY A 76 3.85 13.06 8.52
N TYR A 77 3.56 13.35 9.79
CA TYR A 77 3.42 12.33 10.83
C TYR A 77 2.38 12.72 11.86
N LEU A 78 1.92 11.72 12.61
CA LEU A 78 1.10 11.88 13.80
C LEU A 78 1.69 11.01 14.91
N ALA A 79 1.99 11.65 16.02
CA ALA A 79 2.56 11.04 17.20
C ALA A 79 1.52 10.89 18.33
N ASN A 80 1.83 10.07 19.32
CA ASN A 80 0.99 9.76 20.48
C ASN A 80 -0.42 9.28 20.09
N VAL A 81 -0.54 8.56 18.98
CA VAL A 81 -1.82 8.11 18.44
C VAL A 81 -2.23 6.78 19.07
N LEU A 82 -3.35 6.78 19.79
CA LEU A 82 -3.99 5.57 20.30
C LEU A 82 -4.63 4.76 19.15
N PRO A 83 -4.81 3.42 19.29
CA PRO A 83 -5.38 2.58 18.22
C PRO A 83 -6.70 3.10 17.63
N HIS A 84 -7.62 3.60 18.46
CA HIS A 84 -8.88 4.18 17.99
C HIS A 84 -8.69 5.49 17.21
N ASN A 85 -7.71 6.31 17.61
CA ASN A 85 -7.39 7.56 16.92
C ASN A 85 -6.77 7.31 15.53
N LYS A 86 -6.10 6.16 15.32
CA LYS A 86 -5.61 5.78 13.99
C LYS A 86 -6.78 5.64 13.00
N GLN A 87 -7.85 4.97 13.42
CA GLN A 87 -9.06 4.81 12.61
C GLN A 87 -9.73 6.15 12.29
N GLU A 88 -9.87 7.03 13.29
CA GLU A 88 -10.44 8.36 13.09
C GLU A 88 -9.63 9.19 12.10
N LYS A 89 -8.30 9.08 12.15
CA LYS A 89 -7.42 9.77 11.21
C LYS A 89 -7.60 9.28 9.77
N VAL A 90 -7.72 7.97 9.57
CA VAL A 90 -8.04 7.39 8.26
C VAL A 90 -9.36 7.97 7.73
N LYS A 91 -10.41 8.01 8.56
CA LYS A 91 -11.70 8.64 8.19
C LYS A 91 -11.55 10.12 7.84
N GLU A 92 -10.72 10.86 8.56
CA GLU A 92 -10.48 12.28 8.27
C GLU A 92 -9.84 12.49 6.90
N PHE A 93 -8.87 11.66 6.51
CA PHE A 93 -8.27 11.70 5.18
C PHE A 93 -9.27 11.31 4.09
N GLN A 94 -10.06 10.25 4.32
CA GLN A 94 -11.15 9.85 3.42
C GLN A 94 -12.21 10.95 3.26
N ALA A 95 -12.56 11.66 4.33
CA ALA A 95 -13.49 12.79 4.30
C ALA A 95 -12.96 13.99 3.50
N LYS A 96 -11.63 14.10 3.33
CA LYS A 96 -10.99 15.09 2.44
C LYS A 96 -10.98 14.64 0.98
N GLY A 97 -11.55 13.47 0.67
CA GLY A 97 -11.61 12.89 -0.67
C GLY A 97 -10.34 12.16 -1.10
N GLU A 98 -9.41 11.90 -0.18
CA GLU A 98 -8.21 11.11 -0.45
C GLU A 98 -8.59 9.61 -0.40
N ILE A 99 -7.99 8.81 -1.29
CA ILE A 99 -8.07 7.34 -1.21
C ILE A 99 -6.92 6.89 -0.31
N VAL A 100 -7.23 6.21 0.79
CA VAL A 100 -6.27 5.89 1.84
C VAL A 100 -5.92 4.42 1.83
N ALA A 101 -4.64 4.13 1.60
CA ALA A 101 -4.06 2.82 1.90
C ALA A 101 -3.37 2.89 3.27
N MET A 102 -3.67 1.93 4.16
CA MET A 102 -3.03 1.84 5.47
C MET A 102 -2.14 0.61 5.55
N THR A 103 -0.91 0.79 6.06
CA THR A 103 0.03 -0.30 6.32
C THR A 103 0.20 -0.50 7.83
N GLY A 104 0.20 -1.75 8.31
CA GLY A 104 0.39 -2.03 9.74
C GLY A 104 0.76 -3.49 10.02
N ASP A 105 1.00 -3.81 11.29
CA ASP A 105 1.32 -5.18 11.75
C ASP A 105 0.06 -6.07 11.96
N GLY A 106 -1.12 -5.44 11.87
CA GLY A 106 -2.43 -6.10 11.85
C GLY A 106 -3.00 -6.49 13.21
N VAL A 107 -2.25 -6.40 14.32
CA VAL A 107 -2.80 -6.66 15.67
C VAL A 107 -3.30 -5.37 16.29
N ASN A 108 -2.44 -4.36 16.37
CA ASN A 108 -2.80 -3.06 16.96
C ASN A 108 -3.48 -2.13 15.95
N ASP A 109 -3.27 -2.41 14.66
CA ASP A 109 -3.72 -1.58 13.55
C ASP A 109 -4.98 -2.11 12.86
N ALA A 110 -5.50 -3.28 13.27
CA ALA A 110 -6.68 -3.91 12.68
C ALA A 110 -7.87 -2.96 12.43
N PRO A 111 -8.35 -2.17 13.42
CA PRO A 111 -9.48 -1.27 13.21
C PRO A 111 -9.22 -0.18 12.15
N ALA A 112 -7.97 0.23 11.99
CA ALA A 112 -7.58 1.26 11.05
C ALA A 112 -7.29 0.67 9.65
N LEU A 113 -6.75 -0.55 9.59
CA LEU A 113 -6.64 -1.34 8.35
C LEU A 113 -8.02 -1.62 7.74
N ALA A 114 -8.99 -2.05 8.55
CA ALA A 114 -10.37 -2.30 8.10
C ALA A 114 -11.11 -1.03 7.64
N GLN A 115 -10.68 0.15 8.12
CA GLN A 115 -11.31 1.42 7.76
C GLN A 115 -10.71 2.03 6.48
N ALA A 116 -9.48 1.68 6.15
CA ALA A 116 -8.82 2.16 4.95
C ALA A 116 -9.52 1.67 3.69
N ASP A 117 -9.34 2.37 2.57
CA ASP A 117 -9.83 1.89 1.27
C ASP A 117 -9.06 0.64 0.81
N VAL A 118 -7.80 0.52 1.27
CA VAL A 118 -6.98 -0.68 1.13
C VAL A 118 -6.16 -0.89 2.41
N GLY A 119 -6.45 -1.95 3.16
CA GLY A 119 -5.66 -2.40 4.30
C GLY A 119 -4.53 -3.33 3.87
N ILE A 120 -3.28 -2.98 4.20
CA ILE A 120 -2.09 -3.75 3.86
C ILE A 120 -1.38 -4.18 5.15
N ALA A 121 -1.41 -5.47 5.47
CA ALA A 121 -0.67 -6.01 6.60
C ALA A 121 0.76 -6.38 6.18
N VAL A 122 1.77 -6.03 7.00
CA VAL A 122 3.18 -6.31 6.73
C VAL A 122 3.71 -7.35 7.71
N GLY A 123 4.18 -8.49 7.21
CA GLY A 123 4.87 -9.50 8.02
C GLY A 123 3.99 -10.21 9.04
N SER A 124 2.67 -10.11 8.91
CA SER A 124 1.74 -10.65 9.89
C SER A 124 1.44 -12.12 9.61
N GLY A 125 2.19 -13.01 10.26
CA GLY A 125 1.81 -14.42 10.42
C GLY A 125 0.71 -14.64 11.47
N THR A 126 0.00 -13.60 11.87
CA THR A 126 -1.06 -13.62 12.88
C THR A 126 -2.44 -13.69 12.23
N ASP A 127 -3.31 -14.55 12.73
CA ASP A 127 -4.65 -14.79 12.17
C ASP A 127 -5.50 -13.51 12.09
N VAL A 128 -5.33 -12.61 13.07
CA VAL A 128 -6.08 -11.34 13.16
C VAL A 128 -5.81 -10.42 11.97
N ALA A 129 -4.55 -10.32 11.56
CA ALA A 129 -4.16 -9.51 10.41
C ALA A 129 -4.66 -10.11 9.10
N ALA A 130 -4.64 -11.46 9.01
CA ALA A 130 -5.13 -12.19 7.85
C ALA A 130 -6.64 -12.07 7.66
N GLU A 131 -7.41 -11.93 8.73
CA GLU A 131 -8.85 -11.69 8.64
C GLU A 131 -9.22 -10.22 8.37
N THR A 132 -8.34 -9.26 8.70
CA THR A 132 -8.70 -7.83 8.70
C THR A 132 -8.15 -7.05 7.52
N ALA A 133 -7.00 -7.44 6.97
CA ALA A 133 -6.36 -6.73 5.86
C ALA A 133 -6.79 -7.30 4.50
N ASP A 134 -6.94 -6.43 3.50
CA ASP A 134 -7.23 -6.85 2.12
C ASP A 134 -6.01 -7.54 1.48
N ILE A 135 -4.81 -7.13 1.89
CA ILE A 135 -3.54 -7.56 1.29
C ILE A 135 -2.53 -7.85 2.39
N ILE A 136 -1.86 -8.99 2.29
CA ILE A 136 -0.83 -9.43 3.24
C ILE A 136 0.51 -9.52 2.52
N LEU A 137 1.49 -8.76 2.98
CA LEU A 137 2.88 -8.87 2.53
C LEU A 137 3.58 -9.94 3.35
N VAL A 138 3.86 -11.07 2.69
CA VAL A 138 4.52 -12.23 3.29
C VAL A 138 5.98 -11.91 3.61
N ASP A 139 6.68 -11.28 2.66
CA ASP A 139 8.00 -10.73 2.87
C ASP A 139 7.82 -9.34 3.51
N SER A 140 8.37 -9.15 4.71
CA SER A 140 8.25 -7.90 5.50
C SER A 140 9.03 -6.72 4.92
N ASP A 141 9.11 -6.63 3.58
CA ASP A 141 9.81 -5.62 2.80
C ASP A 141 8.84 -4.48 2.41
N PRO A 142 9.07 -3.25 2.89
CA PRO A 142 8.24 -2.09 2.56
C PRO A 142 8.16 -1.79 1.05
N ARG A 143 9.15 -2.21 0.25
CA ARG A 143 9.15 -2.00 -1.21
C ARG A 143 8.04 -2.78 -1.90
N ASP A 144 7.53 -3.83 -1.29
CA ASP A 144 6.46 -4.63 -1.88
C ASP A 144 5.12 -3.87 -1.90
N VAL A 145 4.92 -2.88 -1.00
CA VAL A 145 3.79 -1.94 -1.09
C VAL A 145 3.82 -1.18 -2.42
N VAL A 146 5.01 -0.73 -2.85
CA VAL A 146 5.16 0.00 -4.11
C VAL A 146 4.90 -0.92 -5.30
N LYS A 147 5.50 -2.12 -5.30
CA LYS A 147 5.29 -3.12 -6.36
C LYS A 147 3.82 -3.49 -6.49
N LEU A 148 3.11 -3.62 -5.38
CA LEU A 148 1.68 -3.90 -5.34
C LEU A 148 0.86 -2.79 -6.02
N ILE A 149 1.15 -1.53 -5.70
CA ILE A 149 0.48 -0.38 -6.34
C ILE A 149 0.76 -0.35 -7.85
N ASP A 150 2.00 -0.60 -8.26
CA ASP A 150 2.37 -0.69 -9.67
C ASP A 150 1.65 -1.84 -10.38
N PHE A 151 1.58 -3.00 -9.73
CA PHE A 151 0.85 -4.16 -10.21
C PHE A 151 -0.64 -3.85 -10.40
N GLY A 152 -1.25 -3.15 -9.44
CA GLY A 152 -2.63 -2.67 -9.54
C GLY A 152 -2.85 -1.76 -10.75
N LYS A 153 -1.97 -0.77 -10.97
CA LYS A 153 -2.02 0.13 -12.14
C LYS A 153 -1.90 -0.61 -13.46
N LEU A 154 -0.97 -1.56 -13.55
CA LEU A 154 -0.78 -2.38 -14.76
C LEU A 154 -1.99 -3.27 -15.05
N THR A 155 -2.57 -3.87 -14.02
CA THR A 155 -3.77 -4.71 -14.12
C THR A 155 -4.97 -3.89 -14.56
N TYR A 156 -5.17 -2.69 -14.00
CA TYR A 156 -6.23 -1.78 -14.40
C TYR A 156 -6.11 -1.39 -15.88
N LYS A 157 -4.90 -1.06 -16.34
CA LYS A 157 -4.65 -0.75 -17.76
C LYS A 157 -5.03 -1.92 -18.67
N LYS A 158 -4.71 -3.17 -18.28
CA LYS A 158 -5.11 -4.38 -19.03
C LYS A 158 -6.61 -4.60 -19.02
N MET A 159 -7.27 -4.38 -17.89
CA MET A 159 -8.72 -4.46 -17.76
C MET A 159 -9.42 -3.48 -18.72
N VAL A 160 -8.98 -2.22 -18.76
CA VAL A 160 -9.52 -1.20 -19.68
C VAL A 160 -9.32 -1.60 -21.15
N GLN A 161 -8.14 -2.13 -21.51
CA GLN A 161 -7.90 -2.65 -22.87
C GLN A 161 -8.86 -3.78 -23.23
N ASN A 162 -9.06 -4.72 -22.31
CA ASN A 162 -9.97 -5.85 -22.51
C ASN A 162 -11.41 -5.38 -22.65
N LEU A 163 -11.83 -4.38 -21.86
CA LEU A 163 -13.15 -3.77 -21.97
C LEU A 163 -13.35 -3.06 -23.31
N ILE A 164 -12.36 -2.31 -23.78
CA ILE A 164 -12.40 -1.66 -25.11
C ILE A 164 -12.55 -2.71 -26.21
N TRP A 165 -11.83 -3.83 -26.13
CA TRP A 165 -11.99 -4.92 -27.09
C TRP A 165 -13.38 -5.53 -27.03
N ALA A 166 -13.87 -5.85 -25.83
CA ALA A 166 -15.17 -6.48 -25.63
C ALA A 166 -16.34 -5.59 -26.08
N VAL A 167 -16.27 -4.29 -25.83
CA VAL A 167 -17.30 -3.33 -26.27
C VAL A 167 -17.14 -3.00 -27.75
N GLY A 168 -15.90 -2.80 -28.21
CA GLY A 168 -15.60 -2.33 -29.56
C GLY A 168 -16.12 -3.25 -30.66
N TYR A 169 -15.97 -4.57 -30.53
CA TYR A 169 -16.52 -5.48 -31.53
C TYR A 169 -18.06 -5.50 -31.52
N ASN A 170 -18.69 -5.36 -30.34
CA ASN A 170 -20.14 -5.31 -30.20
C ASN A 170 -20.74 -4.05 -30.84
N VAL A 171 -20.06 -2.91 -30.70
CA VAL A 171 -20.43 -1.65 -31.37
C VAL A 171 -20.50 -1.82 -32.89
N VAL A 172 -19.67 -2.67 -33.48
CA VAL A 172 -19.69 -2.97 -34.93
C VAL A 172 -20.69 -4.09 -35.26
N ALA A 173 -20.71 -5.16 -34.45
CA ALA A 173 -21.52 -6.35 -34.73
C ALA A 173 -23.03 -6.08 -34.63
N ILE A 174 -23.48 -5.28 -33.66
CA ILE A 174 -24.91 -5.01 -33.44
C ILE A 174 -25.55 -4.25 -34.62
N PRO A 175 -25.00 -3.13 -35.11
CA PRO A 175 -25.55 -2.43 -36.29
C PRO A 175 -25.53 -3.29 -37.57
N LEU A 176 -24.49 -4.12 -37.74
CA LEU A 176 -24.41 -5.04 -38.87
C LEU A 176 -25.47 -6.15 -38.80
N ALA A 177 -25.78 -6.65 -37.60
CA ALA A 177 -26.86 -7.61 -37.38
C ALA A 177 -28.26 -6.96 -37.52
N ALA A 178 -28.39 -5.68 -37.14
CA ALA A 178 -29.61 -4.90 -37.30
C ALA A 178 -29.92 -4.49 -38.75
N GLY A 179 -29.00 -4.75 -39.69
CA GLY A 179 -29.24 -4.59 -41.12
C GLY A 179 -28.92 -3.20 -41.67
N VAL A 180 -28.03 -2.44 -41.03
CA VAL A 180 -27.58 -1.11 -41.54
C VAL A 180 -27.01 -1.19 -42.98
N LEU A 181 -26.47 -2.34 -43.39
CA LEU A 181 -25.93 -2.57 -44.74
C LEU A 181 -26.85 -3.39 -45.65
N TYR A 182 -28.12 -3.54 -45.30
CA TYR A 182 -29.11 -4.25 -46.11
C TYR A 182 -29.37 -3.52 -47.45
N PRO A 183 -29.50 -4.21 -48.61
CA PRO A 183 -29.53 -5.67 -48.80
C PRO A 183 -28.16 -6.32 -49.00
N ASN A 184 -27.08 -5.55 -49.03
CA ASN A 184 -25.75 -6.05 -49.40
C ASN A 184 -25.13 -6.97 -48.34
N PHE A 185 -25.43 -6.73 -47.06
CA PHE A 185 -24.89 -7.52 -45.95
C PHE A 185 -25.73 -7.42 -44.68
N VAL A 186 -25.91 -8.54 -43.99
CA VAL A 186 -26.45 -8.63 -42.62
C VAL A 186 -25.62 -9.66 -41.85
N LEU A 187 -25.17 -9.30 -40.65
CA LEU A 187 -24.42 -10.22 -39.80
C LEU A 187 -25.33 -11.35 -39.30
N SER A 188 -25.03 -12.59 -39.65
CA SER A 188 -25.77 -13.75 -39.15
C SER A 188 -25.41 -14.08 -37.69
N PRO A 189 -26.31 -14.73 -36.93
CA PRO A 189 -26.00 -15.21 -35.58
C PRO A 189 -24.77 -16.13 -35.52
N ALA A 190 -24.55 -16.95 -36.55
CA ALA A 190 -23.38 -17.84 -36.64
C ALA A 190 -22.06 -17.04 -36.73
N MET A 191 -22.02 -15.99 -37.55
CA MET A 191 -20.86 -15.09 -37.62
C MET A 191 -20.64 -14.35 -36.30
N GLY A 192 -21.73 -13.93 -35.63
CA GLY A 192 -21.67 -13.34 -34.30
C GLY A 192 -21.01 -14.26 -33.27
N ALA A 193 -21.36 -15.55 -33.27
CA ALA A 193 -20.76 -16.55 -32.37
C ALA A 193 -19.25 -16.75 -32.61
N VAL A 194 -18.82 -16.73 -33.88
CA VAL A 194 -17.39 -16.78 -34.23
C VAL A 194 -16.67 -15.52 -33.73
N LEU A 195 -17.22 -14.33 -33.96
CA LEU A 195 -16.64 -13.07 -33.49
C LEU A 195 -16.52 -13.02 -31.96
N MET A 196 -17.53 -13.52 -31.24
CA MET A 196 -17.48 -13.65 -29.78
C MET A 196 -16.33 -14.57 -29.33
N SER A 197 -16.18 -15.72 -29.98
CA SER A 197 -15.12 -16.68 -29.68
C SER A 197 -13.73 -16.07 -29.91
N VAL A 198 -13.54 -15.35 -31.02
CA VAL A 198 -12.29 -14.63 -31.33
C VAL A 198 -12.03 -13.54 -30.29
N SER A 199 -13.05 -12.79 -29.89
CA SER A 199 -12.92 -11.74 -28.88
C SER A 199 -12.39 -12.29 -27.54
N THR A 200 -12.94 -13.42 -27.08
CA THR A 200 -12.46 -14.09 -25.86
C THR A 200 -10.98 -14.48 -25.95
N ILE A 201 -10.55 -15.02 -27.09
CA ILE A 201 -9.14 -15.40 -27.32
C ILE A 201 -8.24 -14.16 -27.28
N VAL A 202 -8.62 -13.07 -27.94
CA VAL A 202 -7.84 -11.82 -27.96
C VAL A 202 -7.69 -11.24 -26.55
N VAL A 203 -8.77 -11.22 -25.77
CA VAL A 203 -8.77 -10.75 -24.38
C VAL A 203 -7.87 -11.64 -23.50
N ALA A 204 -7.97 -12.96 -23.63
CA ALA A 204 -7.15 -13.91 -22.88
C ALA A 204 -5.66 -13.76 -23.20
N ILE A 205 -5.32 -13.64 -24.48
CA ILE A 205 -3.94 -13.38 -24.94
C ILE A 205 -3.44 -12.03 -24.39
N ASN A 206 -4.25 -10.97 -24.47
CA ASN A 206 -3.85 -9.65 -23.96
C ASN A 206 -3.58 -9.68 -22.44
N ALA A 207 -4.40 -10.40 -21.68
CA ALA A 207 -4.19 -10.60 -20.24
C ALA A 207 -2.89 -11.37 -19.96
N SER A 208 -2.56 -12.40 -20.76
CA SER A 208 -1.34 -13.22 -20.59
C SER A 208 -0.03 -12.43 -20.75
N PHE A 209 -0.09 -11.28 -21.45
CA PHE A 209 1.06 -10.38 -21.61
C PHE A 209 1.28 -9.43 -20.41
N LEU A 210 0.49 -9.53 -19.34
CA LEU A 210 0.78 -8.81 -18.11
C LEU A 210 2.12 -9.30 -17.53
N LYS A 211 3.13 -8.43 -17.52
CA LYS A 211 4.43 -8.69 -16.92
C LYS A 211 4.65 -7.71 -15.78
N ILE A 212 5.00 -8.25 -14.62
CA ILE A 212 5.45 -7.47 -13.47
C ILE A 212 6.94 -7.19 -13.69
N LYS A 213 7.37 -5.93 -13.62
CA LYS A 213 8.80 -5.63 -13.55
C LYS A 213 9.31 -6.20 -12.23
N LYS A 214 10.32 -7.07 -12.30
CA LYS A 214 11.04 -7.57 -11.12
C LYS A 214 11.77 -6.43 -10.42
#